data_AF-A0A849D5U6-F1
#
_entry.id   AF-A0A849D5U6-F1
#
_cell.length_a   1.000
_cell.length_b   1.000
_cell.length_c   1.000
_cell.angle_alpha   90.00
_cell.angle_beta   90.00
_cell.angle_gamma   90.00
#
_symmetry.space_group_name_H-M   'P 1'
#
loop_
_entity.id
_entity.type
_entity.pdbx_description
1 polymer ?
#
loop_
_entity_poly.entity_id
_entity_poly.type
_entity_poly.pdbx_seq_one_letter_code
_entity_poly.pdbx_strand_id
1 'polypeptide(L)'
;MRNVDRRQWLKTIGLSSGFALFGGLDALALDYPERQIIANSPVKLSSNENPYGPSKRVRSVMTSTFDKACRYPFGALRGLVDMIAEKEGVTKDHVVVTGGSTEGLKATGLVYG
;
A
#
# COMPACT_ATOMS: atom_id res chain seq x y z
N MET A 1 8.30 24.97 -28.80
CA MET A 1 9.27 24.57 -27.74
C MET A 1 9.65 25.85 -27.00
N ARG A 2 9.43 25.95 -25.68
CA ARG A 2 9.80 27.16 -24.92
C ARG A 2 11.31 27.13 -24.69
N ASN A 3 12.05 28.08 -25.27
CA ASN A 3 13.49 28.23 -25.04
C ASN A 3 13.72 28.75 -23.62
N VAL A 4 14.48 28.00 -22.82
CA VAL A 4 14.89 28.42 -21.47
C VAL A 4 16.07 29.38 -21.61
N ASP A 5 15.92 30.62 -21.13
CA ASP A 5 16.99 31.62 -21.11
C ASP A 5 17.90 31.48 -19.87
N ARG A 6 19.16 31.94 -19.96
CA ARG A 6 20.16 31.88 -18.88
C ARG A 6 19.64 32.49 -17.57
N ARG A 7 18.87 33.59 -17.65
CA ARG A 7 18.26 34.24 -16.48
C ARG A 7 17.21 33.34 -15.82
N GLN A 8 16.40 32.64 -16.62
CA GLN A 8 15.42 31.69 -16.10
C GLN A 8 16.12 30.49 -15.46
N TRP A 9 17.18 29.98 -16.09
CA TRP A 9 17.99 28.89 -15.53
C TRP A 9 18.58 29.26 -14.16
N LEU A 10 19.20 30.44 -14.04
CA LEU A 10 19.75 30.92 -12.76
C LEU A 10 18.68 31.08 -11.68
N LYS A 11 17.50 31.58 -12.03
CA LYS A 11 16.37 31.69 -11.09
C LYS A 11 15.90 30.32 -10.62
N THR A 12 15.76 29.36 -11.54
CA THR A 12 15.34 27.99 -11.19
C THR A 12 16.36 27.31 -10.29
N ILE A 13 17.66 27.44 -10.56
CA ILE A 13 18.70 26.87 -9.71
C ILE A 13 18.75 27.54 -8.35
N GLY A 14 18.76 28.87 -8.29
CA GLY A 14 18.79 29.59 -7.00
C GLY A 14 17.58 29.27 -6.11
N LEU A 15 16.39 29.11 -6.71
CA LEU A 15 15.16 28.83 -5.98
C LEU A 15 15.10 27.35 -5.52
N SER A 16 15.56 26.41 -6.35
CA SER A 16 15.67 24.99 -5.98
C SER A 16 16.77 24.73 -4.96
N SER A 17 17.93 25.38 -5.07
CA SER A 17 19.02 25.27 -4.09
C SER A 17 18.65 25.92 -2.77
N GLY A 18 18.00 27.09 -2.78
CA GLY A 18 17.45 27.70 -1.58
C GLY A 18 16.42 26.79 -0.91
N PHE A 19 15.48 26.23 -1.69
CA PHE A 19 14.51 25.25 -1.18
C PHE A 19 15.21 24.05 -0.51
N ALA A 20 16.25 23.49 -1.13
CA ALA A 20 17.00 22.37 -0.54
C ALA A 20 17.76 22.77 0.73
N LEU A 21 18.49 23.89 0.72
CA LEU A 21 19.31 24.34 1.85
C LEU A 21 18.48 24.73 3.08
N PHE A 22 17.26 25.23 2.89
CA PHE A 22 16.36 25.60 3.98
C PHE A 22 15.41 24.46 4.41
N GLY A 23 15.79 23.20 4.16
CA GLY A 23 15.06 22.03 4.66
C GLY A 23 13.76 21.72 3.90
N GLY A 24 13.57 22.28 2.70
CA GLY A 24 12.43 21.96 1.84
C GLY A 24 12.38 20.49 1.44
N LEU A 25 13.54 19.82 1.34
CA LEU A 25 13.60 18.38 1.11
C LEU A 25 13.17 17.57 2.34
N ASP A 26 13.58 18.00 3.54
CA ASP A 26 13.18 17.35 4.79
C ASP A 26 11.68 17.53 5.06
N ALA A 27 11.11 18.69 4.71
CA ALA A 27 9.67 18.93 4.76
C ALA A 27 8.86 18.05 3.79
N LEU A 28 9.50 17.55 2.73
CA LEU A 28 8.92 16.58 1.79
C LEU A 28 9.30 15.14 2.14
N ALA A 29 10.13 14.91 3.16
CA ALA A 29 10.53 13.57 3.55
C ALA A 29 9.29 12.81 4.06
N LEU A 30 9.10 11.61 3.54
CA LEU A 30 8.08 10.70 4.05
C LEU A 30 8.54 10.18 5.42
N ASP A 31 7.94 10.73 6.45
CA ASP A 31 8.20 10.30 7.82
C ASP A 31 7.61 8.90 8.02
N TYR A 32 8.47 7.94 8.37
CA TYR A 32 8.04 6.58 8.70
C TYR A 32 7.90 6.46 10.21
N PRO A 33 6.77 5.95 10.74
CA PRO A 33 6.60 5.83 12.17
C PRO A 33 7.70 4.94 12.76
N GLU A 34 8.36 5.45 13.80
CA GLU A 34 9.42 4.75 14.50
C GLU A 34 8.88 3.43 15.06
N ARG A 35 9.59 2.33 14.75
CA ARG A 35 9.22 0.99 15.19
C ARG A 35 9.71 0.76 16.61
N GLN A 36 8.85 0.25 17.48
CA GLN A 36 9.30 -0.36 18.73
C GLN A 36 10.06 -1.65 18.42
N ILE A 37 11.38 -1.61 18.54
CA ILE A 37 12.21 -2.82 18.53
C ILE A 37 11.97 -3.51 19.87
N ILE A 38 11.34 -4.69 19.83
CA ILE A 38 11.21 -5.52 21.03
C ILE A 38 12.62 -6.06 21.34
N ALA A 39 13.27 -5.46 22.33
CA ALA A 39 14.55 -5.94 22.82
C ALA A 39 14.41 -7.42 23.24
N ASN A 40 15.38 -8.27 22.85
CA ASN A 40 15.48 -9.71 23.16
C ASN A 40 14.68 -10.69 22.27
N SER A 41 14.29 -10.32 21.05
CA SER A 41 13.77 -11.27 20.05
C SER A 41 14.63 -11.30 18.79
N PRO A 42 14.82 -12.47 18.13
CA PRO A 42 15.49 -12.53 16.84
C PRO A 42 14.78 -11.66 15.79
N VAL A 43 15.56 -11.02 14.91
CA VAL A 43 15.00 -10.29 13.77
C VAL A 43 14.44 -11.29 12.76
N LYS A 44 13.13 -11.21 12.48
CA LYS A 44 12.44 -12.13 11.55
C LYS A 44 12.54 -11.62 10.11
N LEU A 45 13.27 -12.35 9.26
CA LEU A 45 13.49 -12.03 7.85
C LEU A 45 13.12 -13.18 6.88
N SER A 46 12.48 -14.24 7.37
CA SER A 46 12.35 -15.52 6.65
C SER A 46 11.06 -15.70 5.84
N SER A 47 10.13 -14.74 5.85
CA SER A 47 8.77 -14.96 5.31
C SER A 47 8.22 -13.81 4.47
N ASN A 48 9.07 -12.88 4.03
CA ASN A 48 8.66 -11.69 3.24
C ASN A 48 7.51 -10.88 3.89
N GLU A 49 7.42 -10.91 5.22
CA GLU A 49 6.37 -10.22 5.96
C GLU A 49 6.61 -8.70 5.90
N ASN A 50 5.54 -7.93 5.71
CA ASN A 50 5.62 -6.49 5.86
C ASN A 50 5.87 -6.17 7.34
N PRO A 51 7.02 -5.58 7.69
CA PRO A 51 7.36 -5.41 9.09
C PRO A 51 6.46 -4.35 9.74
N TYR A 52 5.84 -3.42 9.01
CA TYR A 52 5.03 -2.31 9.57
C TYR A 52 3.66 -2.74 10.11
N GLY A 53 3.20 -3.94 9.74
CA GLY A 53 1.85 -4.41 10.05
C GLY A 53 0.74 -3.55 9.44
N PRO A 54 -0.53 -3.85 9.75
CA PRO A 54 -1.67 -3.11 9.23
C PRO A 54 -1.74 -1.69 9.77
N SER A 55 -2.23 -0.72 8.99
CA SER A 55 -2.38 0.67 9.43
C SER A 55 -3.38 0.82 10.61
N LYS A 56 -3.31 1.94 11.36
CA LYS A 56 -4.25 2.24 12.47
C LYS A 56 -5.72 2.13 12.02
N ARG A 57 -6.03 2.60 10.82
CA ARG A 57 -7.37 2.52 10.21
C ARG A 57 -7.79 1.07 9.96
N VAL A 58 -6.91 0.25 9.39
CA VAL A 58 -7.20 -1.18 9.15
C VAL A 58 -7.42 -1.91 10.47
N ARG A 59 -6.56 -1.69 11.47
CA ARG A 59 -6.71 -2.29 12.81
C ARG A 59 -8.05 -1.94 13.45
N SER A 60 -8.47 -0.67 13.38
CA SER A 60 -9.77 -0.22 13.89
C SER A 60 -10.94 -0.94 13.22
N VAL A 61 -10.94 -1.07 11.89
CA VAL A 61 -11.99 -1.77 11.14
C VAL A 61 -12.03 -3.26 11.47
N MET A 62 -10.85 -3.91 11.59
CA MET A 62 -10.76 -5.30 12.01
C MET A 62 -11.41 -5.48 13.38
N THR A 63 -11.03 -4.66 14.37
CA THR A 63 -11.56 -4.72 15.74
C THR A 63 -13.07 -4.44 15.79
N SER A 64 -13.58 -3.44 15.05
CA SER A 64 -15.00 -3.08 15.10
C SER A 64 -15.93 -4.07 14.39
N THR A 65 -15.38 -4.99 13.59
CA THR A 65 -16.18 -5.95 12.82
C THR A 65 -16.37 -7.29 13.56
N PHE A 66 -15.69 -7.51 14.69
CA PHE A 66 -15.75 -8.79 15.44
C PHE A 66 -17.18 -9.18 15.85
N ASP A 67 -18.03 -8.22 16.23
CA ASP A 67 -19.43 -8.49 16.60
C ASP A 67 -20.26 -9.12 15.46
N LYS A 68 -19.82 -8.92 14.21
CA LYS A 68 -20.48 -9.44 13.01
C LYS A 68 -19.76 -10.64 12.40
N ALA A 69 -18.63 -11.06 12.97
CA ALA A 69 -17.78 -12.13 12.43
C ALA A 69 -18.46 -13.51 12.42
N CYS A 70 -19.54 -13.69 13.19
CA CYS A 70 -20.37 -14.90 13.17
C CYS A 70 -21.28 -15.01 11.94
N ARG A 71 -21.34 -13.98 11.09
CA ARG A 71 -22.18 -13.94 9.88
C ARG A 71 -21.31 -14.05 8.63
N TYR A 72 -21.84 -14.71 7.60
CA TYR A 72 -21.17 -14.78 6.31
C TYR A 72 -21.02 -13.38 5.67
N PRO A 73 -19.83 -13.02 5.16
CA PRO A 73 -19.52 -11.65 4.73
C PRO A 73 -19.96 -11.33 3.30
N PHE A 74 -21.00 -11.99 2.76
CA PHE A 74 -21.34 -11.91 1.33
C PHE A 74 -21.53 -10.47 0.81
N GLY A 75 -22.19 -9.61 1.59
CA GLY A 75 -22.35 -8.19 1.24
C GLY A 75 -21.03 -7.42 1.17
N ALA A 76 -20.13 -7.65 2.13
CA ALA A 76 -18.81 -7.02 2.15
C ALA A 76 -17.90 -7.56 1.04
N LEU A 77 -17.99 -8.86 0.74
CA LEU A 77 -17.22 -9.49 -0.33
C LEU A 77 -17.57 -8.92 -1.70
N ARG A 78 -18.85 -8.68 -1.97
CA ARG A 78 -19.28 -8.03 -3.22
C ARG A 78 -18.67 -6.64 -3.37
N GLY A 79 -18.69 -5.84 -2.30
CA GLY A 79 -18.04 -4.52 -2.31
C GLY A 79 -16.53 -4.59 -2.53
N LEU A 80 -15.86 -5.60 -1.97
CA LEU A 80 -14.42 -5.83 -2.19
C LEU A 80 -14.11 -6.12 -3.66
N VAL A 81 -14.90 -7.02 -4.29
CA VAL A 81 -14.76 -7.35 -5.72
C VAL A 81 -14.92 -6.11 -6.58
N ASP A 82 -15.92 -5.27 -6.29
CA ASP A 82 -16.18 -4.03 -7.01
C ASP A 82 -14.98 -3.08 -6.92
N MET A 83 -14.42 -2.87 -5.73
CA MET A 83 -13.26 -2.00 -5.52
C MET A 83 -11.99 -2.54 -6.19
N ILE A 84 -11.78 -3.85 -6.20
CA ILE A 84 -10.62 -4.46 -6.87
C ILE A 84 -10.76 -4.31 -8.39
N ALA A 85 -11.94 -4.61 -8.94
CA ALA A 85 -12.21 -4.49 -10.36
C ALA A 85 -11.98 -3.06 -10.87
N GLU A 86 -12.48 -2.06 -10.13
CA GLU A 86 -12.23 -0.65 -10.41
C GLU A 86 -10.73 -0.30 -10.35
N LYS A 87 -10.04 -0.73 -9.29
CA LYS A 87 -8.60 -0.47 -9.10
C LYS A 87 -7.74 -1.04 -10.22
N GLU A 88 -8.06 -2.23 -10.70
CA GLU A 88 -7.30 -2.94 -11.73
C GLU A 88 -7.81 -2.66 -13.16
N GLY A 89 -8.88 -1.88 -13.33
CA GLY A 89 -9.42 -1.48 -14.64
C GLY A 89 -10.12 -2.61 -15.42
N VAL A 90 -10.68 -3.61 -14.72
CA VAL A 90 -11.33 -4.79 -15.31
C VAL A 90 -12.79 -4.90 -14.89
N THR A 91 -13.56 -5.81 -15.52
CA THR A 91 -14.90 -6.16 -15.04
C THR A 91 -14.83 -7.12 -13.84
N LYS A 92 -15.91 -7.19 -13.07
CA LYS A 92 -16.02 -8.08 -11.90
C LYS A 92 -15.82 -9.56 -12.25
N ASP A 93 -16.14 -9.95 -13.49
CA ASP A 93 -15.97 -11.33 -13.98
C ASP A 93 -14.51 -11.77 -14.07
N HIS A 94 -13.57 -10.82 -14.03
CA HIS A 94 -12.13 -11.06 -14.01
C HIS A 94 -11.54 -11.15 -12.60
N VAL A 95 -12.37 -11.07 -11.55
CA VAL A 95 -11.92 -11.05 -10.15
C VAL A 95 -12.48 -12.24 -9.39
N VAL A 96 -11.58 -13.08 -8.87
CA VAL A 96 -11.92 -14.18 -7.97
C VAL A 96 -11.20 -13.96 -6.64
N VAL A 97 -11.97 -13.87 -5.55
CA VAL A 97 -11.41 -13.74 -4.19
C VAL A 97 -11.17 -15.12 -3.60
N THR A 98 -9.98 -15.34 -3.05
CA THR A 98 -9.55 -16.61 -2.45
C THR A 98 -9.00 -16.39 -1.05
N GLY A 99 -8.90 -17.47 -0.26
CA GLY A 99 -8.25 -17.53 1.06
C GLY A 99 -6.73 -17.44 0.97
N GLY A 100 -6.23 -16.37 0.37
CA GLY A 100 -4.82 -16.17 0.04
C GLY A 100 -4.46 -16.70 -1.35
N SER A 101 -3.37 -16.18 -1.91
CA SER A 101 -2.96 -16.47 -3.30
C SER A 101 -2.64 -17.95 -3.56
N THR A 102 -2.22 -18.70 -2.53
CA THR A 102 -1.93 -20.13 -2.64
C THR A 102 -3.13 -20.94 -3.13
N GLU A 103 -4.35 -20.60 -2.69
CA GLU A 103 -5.55 -21.28 -3.16
C GLU A 103 -5.80 -20.98 -4.64
N GLY A 104 -5.68 -19.72 -5.06
CA GLY A 104 -5.80 -19.34 -6.47
C GLY A 104 -4.77 -20.05 -7.36
N LEU A 105 -3.51 -20.12 -6.93
CA LEU A 105 -2.45 -20.82 -7.67
C LEU A 105 -2.72 -22.32 -7.79
N LYS A 106 -3.20 -22.97 -6.72
CA LYS A 106 -3.57 -24.39 -6.75
C LYS A 106 -4.74 -24.65 -7.70
N ALA A 107 -5.78 -23.82 -7.65
CA ALA A 107 -6.93 -23.94 -8.55
C ALA A 107 -6.50 -23.79 -10.01
N THR A 108 -5.68 -22.79 -10.32
CA THR A 108 -5.13 -22.59 -11.67
C THR A 108 -4.30 -23.81 -12.12
N GLY A 109 -3.43 -24.33 -11.25
CA GLY A 109 -2.64 -25.52 -11.55
C GLY A 109 -3.50 -26.77 -11.82
N LEU A 110 -4.57 -26.98 -11.05
CA LEU A 110 -5.48 -28.11 -11.26
C LEU A 110 -6.28 -28.02 -12.58
N VAL A 111 -6.58 -26.80 -13.04
CA VAL A 111 -7.40 -26.59 -14.25
C VAL A 111 -6.55 -26.56 -15.52
N TYR A 112 -5.33 -26.02 -15.45
CA TYR A 112 -4.52 -25.71 -16.64
C TYR A 112 -3.12 -26.33 -16.66
N GLY A 113 -2.69 -27.02 -15.59
CA GLY A 113 -1.37 -27.64 -15.47
C GLY A 113 -1.38 -29.12 -15.80
#